data_AF-A0A091HJW2-F1
#
_entry.id   AF-A0A091HJW2-F1
#
_cell.length_a   1.000
_cell.length_b   1.000
_cell.length_c   1.000
_cell.angle_alpha   90.00
_cell.angle_beta   90.00
_cell.angle_gamma   90.00
#
_symmetry.space_group_name_H-M   'P 1'
#
loop_
_entity.id
_entity.type
_entity.pdbx_description
1 polymer ?
#
loop_
_entity_poly.entity_id
_entity_poly.type
_entity_poly.pdbx_seq_one_letter_code
_entity_poly.pdbx_strand_id
1 'polypeptide(L)'
;GPNDSYFVWEKNGQKMKACITEQSHMLFDGRVHVLSWVKDSVSENTGYKCSFISKVGNTTSEVRITVEVRDDQDGWTKEFDTWRSAINEHDKMMQNWRKTW
;
A
#
# COMPACT_ATOMS: atom_id res chain seq x y z
N GLY A 1 8.52 -19.51 -7.06
CA GLY A 1 8.46 -19.19 -5.62
C GLY A 1 8.15 -17.71 -5.43
N PRO A 2 8.43 -17.10 -4.27
CA PRO A 2 8.28 -15.66 -4.04
C PRO A 2 8.98 -14.81 -5.14
N ASN A 3 10.11 -15.31 -5.65
CA ASN A 3 10.89 -14.68 -6.72
C ASN A 3 10.18 -14.63 -8.10
N ASP A 4 9.09 -15.38 -8.29
CA ASP A 4 8.32 -15.40 -9.53
C ASP A 4 7.01 -14.59 -9.42
N SER A 5 6.94 -13.72 -8.42
CA SER A 5 5.83 -12.82 -8.19
C SER A 5 6.26 -11.37 -8.23
N TYR A 6 5.37 -10.48 -8.68
CA TYR A 6 5.69 -9.07 -8.87
C TYR A 6 4.42 -8.20 -8.84
N PHE A 7 4.61 -6.92 -8.51
CA PHE A 7 3.55 -5.93 -8.57
C PHE A 7 3.46 -5.28 -9.96
N VAL A 8 2.24 -4.90 -10.33
CA VAL A 8 1.95 -4.04 -11.48
C VAL A 8 1.04 -2.93 -10.99
N TRP A 9 1.50 -1.70 -11.17
CA TRP A 9 0.71 -0.50 -10.90
C TRP A 9 0.22 0.12 -12.20
N GLU A 10 -1.04 0.53 -12.20
CA GLU A 10 -1.65 1.36 -13.25
C GLU A 10 -2.24 2.62 -12.63
N LYS A 11 -2.11 3.75 -13.32
CA LYS A 11 -2.78 5.02 -13.05
C LYS A 11 -3.70 5.32 -14.22
N ASN A 12 -4.99 5.48 -13.93
CA ASN A 12 -6.05 5.70 -14.93
C ASN A 12 -5.98 4.69 -16.11
N GLY A 13 -5.70 3.42 -15.79
CA GLY A 13 -5.58 2.33 -16.77
C GLY A 13 -4.23 2.26 -17.50
N GLN A 14 -3.33 3.20 -17.28
CA GLN A 14 -1.99 3.20 -17.88
C GLN A 14 -0.94 2.67 -16.90
N LYS A 15 -0.13 1.70 -17.34
CA LYS A 15 0.94 1.12 -16.52
C LYS A 15 1.96 2.17 -16.08
N MET A 16 2.22 2.23 -14.78
CA MET A 16 3.22 3.08 -14.16
C MET A 16 4.62 2.45 -14.29
N LYS A 17 5.65 3.30 -14.41
CA LYS A 17 7.06 2.88 -14.54
C LYS A 17 8.00 3.52 -13.52
N ALA A 18 7.52 4.49 -12.76
CA ALA A 18 8.29 5.27 -11.80
C ALA A 18 7.45 5.55 -10.55
N CYS A 19 8.09 6.05 -9.49
CA CYS A 19 7.46 6.41 -8.22
C CYS A 19 6.80 5.24 -7.47
N ILE A 20 7.18 4.00 -7.81
CA ILE A 20 6.75 2.77 -7.16
C ILE A 20 7.89 2.31 -6.24
N THR A 21 7.56 2.00 -5.00
CA THR A 21 8.47 1.35 -4.07
C THR A 21 7.95 -0.05 -3.78
N GLU A 22 8.84 -1.02 -3.65
CA GLU A 22 8.55 -2.39 -3.26
C GLU A 22 9.44 -2.78 -2.08
N GLN A 23 8.89 -3.51 -1.13
CA GLN A 23 9.62 -4.05 0.02
C GLN A 23 9.20 -5.50 0.23
N SER A 24 10.16 -6.36 0.57
CA SER A 24 9.90 -7.75 0.95
C SER A 24 10.55 -8.09 2.27
N HIS A 25 9.87 -8.89 3.08
CA HIS A 25 10.38 -9.39 4.35
C HIS A 25 10.04 -10.88 4.50
N MET A 26 11.06 -11.71 4.70
CA MET A 26 10.89 -13.14 4.94
C MET A 26 10.57 -13.39 6.41
N LEU A 27 9.52 -14.16 6.66
CA LEU A 27 9.11 -14.58 7.99
C LEU A 27 9.84 -15.87 8.41
N PHE A 28 9.83 -16.14 9.72
CA PHE A 28 10.49 -17.33 10.29
C PHE A 28 9.94 -18.67 9.76
N ASP A 29 8.68 -18.69 9.31
CA ASP A 29 8.03 -19.87 8.74
C ASP A 29 8.27 -20.02 7.23
N GLY A 30 9.12 -19.19 6.64
CA GLY A 30 9.46 -19.21 5.22
C GLY A 30 8.44 -18.51 4.32
N ARG A 31 7.32 -17.99 4.85
CA ARG A 31 6.44 -17.09 4.09
C ARG A 31 7.15 -15.75 3.86
N VAL A 32 6.71 -15.01 2.85
CA VAL A 32 7.26 -13.69 2.52
C VAL A 32 6.11 -12.67 2.54
N HIS A 33 6.27 -11.62 3.34
CA HIS A 33 5.46 -10.42 3.24
C HIS A 33 6.04 -9.51 2.17
N VAL A 34 5.19 -9.07 1.26
CA VAL A 34 5.55 -8.14 0.18
C VAL A 34 4.63 -6.93 0.26
N LEU A 35 5.21 -5.75 0.13
CA LEU A 35 4.52 -4.47 0.16
C LEU A 35 4.91 -3.68 -1.07
N SER A 36 3.97 -2.93 -1.62
CA SER A 36 4.25 -1.96 -2.67
C SER A 36 3.36 -0.73 -2.50
N TRP A 37 3.92 0.45 -2.76
CA TRP A 37 3.20 1.71 -2.69
C TRP A 37 3.73 2.70 -3.72
N VAL A 38 2.89 3.67 -4.05
CA VAL A 38 3.17 4.74 -5.00
C VAL A 38 3.20 6.07 -4.28
N LYS A 39 4.18 6.93 -4.62
CA LYS A 39 4.20 8.33 -4.20
C LYS A 39 3.92 9.21 -5.41
N ASP A 40 2.72 9.75 -5.48
CA ASP A 40 2.25 10.55 -6.62
C ASP A 40 1.63 11.87 -6.15
N SER A 41 1.70 12.90 -7.00
CA SER A 41 1.00 14.17 -6.82
C SER A 41 -0.19 14.17 -7.78
N VAL A 42 -1.39 14.28 -7.21
CA VAL A 42 -2.65 14.28 -7.96
C VAL A 42 -3.30 15.65 -7.90
N SER A 43 -3.73 16.15 -9.06
CA SER A 43 -4.48 17.41 -9.19
C SER A 43 -5.95 17.19 -9.54
N GLU A 44 -6.34 15.95 -9.80
CA GLU A 44 -7.69 15.55 -10.19
C GLU A 44 -8.00 14.14 -9.65
N ASN A 45 -9.28 13.77 -9.69
CA ASN A 45 -9.71 12.43 -9.31
C ASN A 45 -8.93 11.39 -10.10
N THR A 46 -8.23 10.51 -9.39
CA THR A 46 -7.29 9.57 -9.99
C THR A 46 -7.59 8.16 -9.50
N GLY A 47 -7.72 7.22 -10.44
CA GLY A 47 -7.82 5.80 -10.15
C GLY A 47 -6.47 5.11 -10.26
N TYR A 48 -6.13 4.30 -9.26
CA TYR A 48 -5.00 3.39 -9.29
C TYR A 48 -5.46 1.95 -9.21
N LYS A 49 -4.70 1.07 -9.84
CA LYS A 49 -4.87 -0.37 -9.74
C LYS A 49 -3.53 -1.00 -9.40
N CYS A 50 -3.51 -1.80 -8.35
CA CYS A 50 -2.35 -2.59 -7.97
C CYS A 50 -2.71 -4.06 -8.14
N SER A 51 -1.96 -4.75 -8.99
CA SER A 51 -2.08 -6.19 -9.21
C SER A 51 -0.82 -6.86 -8.69
N PHE A 52 -0.97 -7.90 -7.87
CA PHE A 52 0.11 -8.80 -7.48
C PHE A 52 -0.05 -10.11 -8.24
N ILE A 53 0.92 -10.40 -9.10
CA ILE A 53 0.86 -11.54 -10.02
C ILE A 53 1.84 -12.59 -9.52
N SER A 54 1.36 -13.80 -9.27
CA SER A 54 2.21 -14.98 -9.01
C SER A 54 2.21 -15.87 -10.24
N LYS A 55 3.37 -15.98 -10.91
CA LYS A 55 3.53 -16.94 -12.02
C LYS A 55 3.40 -18.38 -11.52
N VAL A 56 3.89 -18.65 -10.32
CA VAL A 56 3.69 -19.94 -9.66
C VAL A 56 2.26 -20.01 -9.16
N GLY A 57 1.46 -20.90 -9.75
CA GLY A 57 0.03 -21.02 -9.48
C GLY A 57 -0.86 -20.12 -10.33
N ASN A 58 -0.29 -19.34 -11.27
CA ASN A 58 -1.02 -18.50 -12.22
C ASN A 58 -2.16 -17.68 -11.58
N THR A 59 -1.87 -17.08 -10.43
CA THR A 59 -2.86 -16.37 -9.60
C THR A 59 -2.56 -14.89 -9.60
N THR A 60 -3.60 -14.07 -9.67
CA THR A 60 -3.50 -12.61 -9.57
C THR A 60 -4.43 -12.12 -8.46
N SER A 61 -3.91 -11.28 -7.57
CA SER A 61 -4.69 -10.51 -6.61
C SER A 61 -4.70 -9.05 -7.04
N GLU A 62 -5.85 -8.37 -6.95
CA GLU A 62 -5.99 -6.98 -7.40
C GLU A 62 -6.71 -6.12 -6.36
N VAL A 63 -6.26 -4.86 -6.24
CA VAL A 63 -6.97 -3.81 -5.50
C VAL A 63 -7.09 -2.56 -6.36
N ARG A 64 -8.23 -1.87 -6.25
CA ARG A 64 -8.48 -0.57 -6.88
C ARG A 64 -8.55 0.51 -5.81
N ILE A 65 -7.87 1.62 -6.07
CA ILE A 65 -7.74 2.75 -5.16
C ILE A 65 -8.19 3.98 -5.92
N THR A 66 -9.20 4.69 -5.39
CA THR A 66 -9.64 5.96 -5.96
C THR A 66 -9.20 7.07 -5.04
N VAL A 67 -8.46 8.04 -5.58
CA VAL A 67 -8.13 9.27 -4.88
C VAL A 67 -9.03 10.36 -5.43
N GLU A 68 -9.92 10.87 -4.59
CA GLU A 68 -10.81 11.97 -4.91
C GLU A 68 -10.19 13.28 -4.44
N VAL A 69 -10.09 14.27 -5.33
CA VAL A 69 -9.75 15.64 -4.96
C VAL A 69 -11.03 16.31 -4.48
N ARG A 70 -11.09 16.62 -3.19
CA ARG A 70 -12.20 17.36 -2.58
C ARG A 70 -11.80 18.83 -2.47
N ASP A 71 -12.71 19.72 -2.86
CA ASP A 71 -12.61 21.17 -2.56
C ASP A 71 -12.91 21.48 -1.08
N ASP A 72 -13.43 20.49 -0.35
CA ASP A 72 -13.71 20.50 1.09
C ASP A 72 -12.46 20.06 1.87
N GLN A 73 -11.75 21.03 2.48
CA GLN A 73 -10.60 20.78 3.36
C GLN A 73 -10.99 20.30 4.77
N ASP A 74 -12.22 20.54 5.23
CA ASP A 74 -12.64 20.30 6.61
C ASP A 74 -12.86 18.79 6.87
N GLY A 75 -13.51 18.10 5.93
CA GLY A 75 -13.72 16.66 5.97
C GLY A 75 -12.41 15.87 5.90
N TRP A 76 -11.49 16.27 5.02
CA TRP A 76 -10.16 15.64 4.89
C TRP A 76 -9.32 15.77 6.17
N THR A 77 -9.36 16.92 6.83
CA THR A 77 -8.58 17.15 8.05
C THR A 77 -8.99 16.19 9.17
N LYS A 78 -10.30 15.95 9.33
CA LYS A 78 -10.82 15.02 10.35
C LYS A 78 -10.48 13.56 10.05
N GLU A 79 -10.59 13.13 8.79
CA GLU A 79 -10.19 11.77 8.39
C GLU A 79 -8.69 11.56 8.57
N PHE A 80 -7.87 12.54 8.16
CA PHE A 80 -6.42 12.51 8.36
C PHE A 80 -6.05 12.38 9.84
N ASP A 81 -6.70 13.15 10.72
CA ASP A 81 -6.46 13.10 12.16
C ASP A 81 -6.80 11.73 12.75
N THR A 82 -7.89 11.12 12.27
CA THR A 82 -8.30 9.77 12.68
C THR A 82 -7.23 8.74 12.30
N TRP A 83 -6.77 8.76 11.04
CA TRP A 83 -5.70 7.87 10.57
C TRP A 83 -4.39 8.08 11.32
N ARG A 84 -4.03 9.34 11.56
CA ARG A 84 -2.83 9.70 12.32
C ARG A 84 -2.89 9.16 13.76
N SER A 85 -4.05 9.23 14.43
CA SER A 85 -4.22 8.64 15.76
C SER A 85 -4.04 7.13 15.73
N ALA A 86 -4.69 6.45 14.77
CA ALA A 86 -4.61 5.00 14.65
C ALA A 86 -3.17 4.49 14.42
N ILE A 87 -2.40 5.19 13.58
CA ILE A 87 -0.97 4.88 13.35
C ILE A 87 -0.15 5.09 14.64
N ASN A 88 -0.38 6.20 15.35
CA ASN A 88 0.33 6.48 16.59
C ASN A 88 0.02 5.46 17.69
N GLU A 89 -1.22 5.00 17.79
CA GLU A 89 -1.63 3.94 18.71
C GLU A 89 -0.96 2.61 18.37
N HIS A 90 -0.94 2.26 17.08
CA HIS A 90 -0.24 1.07 16.60
C HIS A 90 1.26 1.13 16.91
N ASP A 91 1.93 2.25 16.66
CA ASP A 91 3.35 2.41 16.98
C ASP A 91 3.62 2.25 18.48
N LYS A 92 2.82 2.89 19.34
CA LYS A 92 2.92 2.71 20.80
C LYS A 92 2.77 1.25 21.21
N MET A 93 1.82 0.53 20.61
CA MET A 93 1.63 -0.89 20.86
C MET A 93 2.87 -1.69 20.46
N MET A 94 3.42 -1.44 19.27
CA MET A 94 4.63 -2.11 18.78
C MET A 94 5.86 -1.82 19.66
N GLN A 95 6.04 -0.58 20.13
CA GLN A 95 7.11 -0.21 21.05
C GLN A 95 6.98 -0.92 22.40
N ASN A 96 5.76 -1.04 22.93
CA ASN A 96 5.52 -1.76 24.17
C ASN A 96 5.82 -3.26 24.01
N TRP A 97 5.38 -3.88 22.92
CA TRP A 97 5.69 -5.28 22.64
C TRP A 97 7.18 -5.54 22.54
N ARG A 98 7.95 -4.65 21.92
CA ARG A 98 9.41 -4.75 21.84
C ARG A 98 10.12 -4.66 23.20
N LYS A 99 9.47 -4.11 24.23
CA LYS A 99 10.03 -4.08 25.60
C LYS A 99 9.67 -5.34 26.40
N THR A 100 8.56 -5.99 26.06
CA THR A 100 8.03 -7.15 26.78
C THR A 100 8.57 -8.49 26.26
N TRP A 101 8.93 -8.54 24.98
CA TRP A 101 9.46 -9.71 24.27
C TRP A 101 10.85 -9.40 23.72
#